data_AF-A0A5N4B0I1-F1
#
_entry.id   AF-A0A5N4B0I1-F1
#
_cell.length_a   1.000
_cell.length_b   1.000
_cell.length_c   1.000
_cell.angle_alpha   90.00
_cell.angle_beta   90.00
_cell.angle_gamma   90.00
#
_symmetry.space_group_name_H-M   'P 1'
#
loop_
_entity.id
_entity.type
_entity.pdbx_description
1 polymer ?
#
loop_
_entity_poly.entity_id
_entity_poly.type
_entity_poly.pdbx_seq_one_letter_code
_entity_poly.pdbx_strand_id
1 'polypeptide(L)'
;MLLSLLFQISCEWVHLYGPTRFLQSWDFYCKENSKRSMPSHLVSNQCITELSKNYLANFASDFEKNANFPHCIGAVDGKHIRITCPIRSGSMFFNYKDYYSVVLMAVADSKYRYIYVSVGSFGKDCDPSIFKQSTLWQSILTNALQLPEEKCLPGTESPKVPYYFVGDEAFGLHTHLMRPTVDHI
;
A
#
# COMPACT_ATOMS: atom_id res chain seq x y z
N MET A 1 -17.29 5.59 -4.27
CA MET A 1 -16.42 5.21 -5.39
C MET A 1 -14.95 5.00 -4.97
N LEU A 2 -14.32 5.90 -4.20
CA LEU A 2 -12.97 5.65 -3.65
C LEU A 2 -12.98 4.77 -2.40
N LEU A 3 -13.99 4.94 -1.52
CA LEU A 3 -14.30 3.99 -0.45
C LEU A 3 -14.62 2.62 -1.03
N SER A 4 -15.31 2.53 -2.17
CA SER A 4 -15.46 1.24 -2.85
C SER A 4 -14.14 0.78 -3.44
N LEU A 5 -13.25 1.61 -4.00
CA LEU A 5 -11.92 1.16 -4.45
C LEU A 5 -11.05 0.64 -3.29
N LEU A 6 -11.00 1.35 -2.16
CA LEU A 6 -10.27 0.93 -0.95
C LEU A 6 -10.93 -0.28 -0.28
N PHE A 7 -12.26 -0.32 -0.21
CA PHE A 7 -13.03 -1.45 0.29
C PHE A 7 -12.93 -2.65 -0.66
N GLN A 8 -12.82 -2.46 -1.96
CA GLN A 8 -12.77 -3.50 -2.99
C GLN A 8 -11.34 -3.99 -3.22
N ILE A 9 -10.34 -3.12 -3.03
CA ILE A 9 -8.98 -3.52 -2.67
C ILE A 9 -9.15 -4.39 -1.42
N SER A 10 -9.44 -3.84 -0.23
CA SER A 10 -9.53 -4.56 1.06
C SER A 10 -10.37 -5.88 1.05
N CYS A 11 -11.48 -5.95 0.31
CA CYS A 11 -12.45 -7.06 0.33
C CYS A 11 -12.33 -8.07 -0.83
N GLU A 12 -11.93 -7.68 -2.05
CA GLU A 12 -11.86 -8.63 -3.19
C GLU A 12 -10.51 -9.34 -3.33
N TRP A 13 -9.54 -9.07 -2.43
CA TRP A 13 -8.22 -9.71 -2.38
C TRP A 13 -8.19 -11.25 -2.31
N VAL A 14 -9.31 -11.92 -2.00
CA VAL A 14 -9.37 -13.39 -1.91
C VAL A 14 -10.11 -14.02 -3.10
N HIS A 15 -11.01 -13.29 -3.75
CA HIS A 15 -11.99 -13.89 -4.67
C HIS A 15 -11.75 -13.61 -6.16
N LEU A 16 -11.16 -12.47 -6.54
CA LEU A 16 -11.12 -12.09 -7.97
C LEU A 16 -9.85 -12.48 -8.74
N TYR A 17 -8.72 -12.64 -8.07
CA TYR A 17 -7.45 -12.96 -8.73
C TYR A 17 -6.92 -14.30 -8.25
N GLY A 18 -7.59 -15.37 -8.69
CA GLY A 18 -7.03 -16.72 -8.67
C GLY A 18 -5.53 -16.69 -8.92
N PRO A 19 -4.77 -17.45 -8.13
CA PRO A 19 -3.55 -17.01 -7.49
C PRO A 19 -2.57 -16.50 -8.54
N THR A 20 -2.33 -15.18 -8.54
CA THR A 20 -1.27 -14.58 -9.34
C THR A 20 0.03 -15.30 -9.03
N ARG A 21 0.89 -15.50 -10.04
CA ARG A 21 2.17 -16.23 -9.94
C ARG A 21 3.02 -15.83 -8.71
N PHE A 22 2.85 -14.59 -8.23
CA PHE A 22 3.46 -14.05 -7.01
C PHE A 22 2.90 -14.67 -5.72
N LEU A 23 1.57 -14.77 -5.58
CA LEU A 23 0.92 -15.44 -4.45
C LEU A 23 1.10 -16.96 -4.50
N GLN A 24 1.15 -17.60 -5.67
CA GLN A 24 1.48 -19.04 -5.76
C GLN A 24 2.92 -19.33 -5.29
N SER A 25 3.88 -18.50 -5.71
CA SER A 25 5.27 -18.63 -5.27
C SER A 25 5.44 -18.33 -3.77
N TRP A 26 4.59 -17.47 -3.20
CA TRP A 26 4.63 -17.12 -1.78
C TRP A 26 3.84 -18.10 -0.90
N ASP A 27 2.72 -18.65 -1.36
CA ASP A 27 2.07 -19.79 -0.69
C ASP A 27 3.01 -20.99 -0.63
N PHE A 28 3.83 -21.19 -1.68
CA PHE A 28 4.91 -22.16 -1.69
C PHE A 28 6.01 -21.79 -0.69
N TYR A 29 6.48 -20.53 -0.67
CA TYR A 29 7.47 -20.04 0.30
C TYR A 29 6.98 -20.11 1.76
N CYS A 30 5.73 -19.75 2.06
CA CYS A 30 5.11 -19.86 3.37
C CYS A 30 4.90 -21.32 3.78
N LYS A 31 4.54 -22.22 2.86
CA LYS A 31 4.46 -23.67 3.14
C LYS A 31 5.83 -24.32 3.36
N GLU A 32 6.86 -23.92 2.62
CA GLU A 32 8.23 -24.42 2.80
C GLU A 32 8.90 -23.83 4.05
N ASN A 33 8.65 -22.56 4.37
CA ASN A 33 9.23 -21.89 5.53
C ASN A 33 8.37 -22.00 6.80
N SER A 34 7.19 -22.60 6.78
CA SER A 34 6.44 -22.93 8.01
C SER A 34 7.22 -23.90 8.93
N LYS A 35 8.28 -24.54 8.40
CA LYS A 35 9.18 -25.45 9.13
C LYS A 35 10.51 -24.81 9.56
N ARG A 36 10.79 -23.56 9.20
CA ARG A 36 12.02 -22.84 9.58
C ARG A 36 11.66 -21.51 10.22
N SER A 37 12.23 -21.24 11.39
CA SER A 37 12.17 -19.91 12.00
C SER A 37 12.63 -18.87 10.99
N MET A 38 11.74 -17.96 10.57
CA MET A 38 12.16 -16.81 9.75
C MET A 38 13.19 -16.01 10.56
N PRO A 39 14.44 -15.88 10.07
CA PRO A 39 15.45 -15.09 10.75
C PRO A 39 14.99 -13.62 10.78
N SER A 40 15.19 -12.94 11.91
CA SER A 40 14.81 -11.54 12.13
C SER A 40 15.41 -10.55 11.13
N HIS A 41 16.39 -10.96 10.32
CA HIS A 41 17.08 -10.14 9.32
C HIS A 41 16.58 -10.30 7.88
N LEU A 42 15.60 -11.18 7.59
CA LEU A 42 15.07 -11.43 6.23
C LEU A 42 13.67 -10.84 6.01
N VAL A 43 13.28 -9.85 6.81
CA VAL A 43 11.89 -9.46 7.03
C VAL A 43 11.43 -8.29 6.15
N SER A 44 12.18 -7.90 5.11
CA SER A 44 11.69 -6.89 4.16
C SER A 44 12.10 -7.22 2.73
N ASN A 45 11.28 -7.99 2.03
CA ASN A 45 11.34 -8.02 0.58
C ASN A 45 10.44 -6.89 0.07
N GLN A 46 11.07 -5.83 -0.40
CA GLN A 46 10.39 -4.75 -1.09
C GLN A 46 10.51 -4.99 -2.59
N CYS A 47 9.38 -5.09 -3.27
CA CYS A 47 9.37 -5.19 -4.73
C CYS A 47 8.92 -3.84 -5.27
N ILE A 48 9.87 -3.11 -5.83
CA ILE A 48 9.64 -1.83 -6.50
C ILE A 48 9.68 -2.11 -8.01
N THR A 49 8.58 -1.83 -8.71
CA THR A 49 8.70 -1.49 -10.13
C THR A 49 9.18 -0.04 -10.15
N GLU A 50 10.21 0.31 -10.94
CA GLU A 50 10.74 1.68 -10.97
C GLU A 50 9.62 2.71 -11.22
N LEU A 51 9.26 3.46 -10.17
CA LEU A 51 8.22 4.49 -10.22
C LEU A 51 8.82 5.75 -10.85
N SER A 52 8.80 5.82 -12.19
CA SER A 52 9.22 7.02 -12.91
C SER A 52 8.13 8.11 -12.88
N LYS A 53 8.54 9.38 -13.03
CA LYS A 53 7.62 10.54 -13.13
C LYS A 53 6.51 10.32 -14.17
N ASN A 54 6.83 9.68 -15.29
CA ASN A 54 5.87 9.39 -16.36
C ASN A 54 4.84 8.33 -15.95
N TYR A 55 5.25 7.27 -15.25
CA TYR A 55 4.31 6.27 -14.75
C TYR A 55 3.37 6.86 -13.70
N LEU A 56 3.89 7.67 -12.79
CA LEU A 56 3.07 8.36 -11.78
C LEU A 56 2.03 9.30 -12.43
N ALA A 57 2.43 10.07 -13.45
CA ALA A 57 1.50 10.91 -14.20
C ALA A 57 0.41 10.09 -14.92
N ASN A 58 0.76 8.92 -15.46
CA ASN A 58 -0.20 8.01 -16.08
C ASN A 58 -1.18 7.43 -15.04
N PHE A 59 -0.71 7.03 -13.85
CA PHE A 59 -1.59 6.58 -12.78
C PHE A 59 -2.57 7.67 -12.38
N ALA A 60 -2.12 8.92 -12.24
CA ALA A 60 -3.00 10.06 -11.96
C ALA A 60 -4.08 10.26 -13.03
N SER A 61 -3.72 10.19 -14.32
CA SER A 61 -4.72 10.27 -15.39
C SER A 61 -5.71 9.11 -15.34
N ASP A 62 -5.24 7.90 -15.04
CA ASP A 62 -6.11 6.72 -14.92
C ASP A 62 -7.02 6.80 -13.67
N PHE A 63 -6.56 7.38 -12.56
CA PHE A 63 -7.39 7.62 -11.37
C PHE A 63 -8.45 8.70 -11.61
N GLU A 64 -8.09 9.77 -12.31
CA GLU A 64 -9.04 10.81 -12.73
C GLU A 64 -10.14 10.23 -13.60
N LYS A 65 -9.79 9.41 -14.61
CA LYS A 65 -10.75 8.79 -15.52
C LYS A 65 -11.64 7.74 -14.85
N ASN A 66 -11.06 6.88 -14.01
CA ASN A 66 -11.77 5.72 -13.46
C ASN A 66 -12.51 6.02 -12.15
N ALA A 67 -12.01 6.99 -11.36
CA ALA A 67 -12.47 7.25 -10.00
C ALA A 67 -12.79 8.73 -9.73
N ASN A 68 -12.69 9.61 -10.74
CA ASN A 68 -12.84 11.06 -10.59
C ASN A 68 -11.93 11.64 -9.49
N PHE A 69 -10.71 11.10 -9.38
CA PHE A 69 -9.73 11.49 -8.36
C PHE A 69 -8.49 12.09 -9.03
N PRO A 70 -8.50 13.39 -9.37
CA PRO A 70 -7.38 14.04 -10.04
C PRO A 70 -6.12 14.04 -9.15
N HIS A 71 -4.96 13.82 -9.76
CA HIS A 71 -3.64 13.77 -9.12
C HIS A 71 -3.39 12.61 -8.12
N CYS A 72 -4.33 11.67 -7.97
CA CYS A 72 -4.08 10.46 -7.18
C CYS A 72 -3.14 9.51 -7.91
N ILE A 73 -2.02 9.14 -7.29
CA ILE A 73 -1.00 8.28 -7.90
C ILE A 73 -0.99 6.85 -7.37
N GLY A 74 -1.81 6.56 -6.35
CA GLY A 74 -1.96 5.22 -5.82
C GLY A 74 -2.82 5.18 -4.56
N ALA A 75 -3.43 4.02 -4.32
CA ALA A 75 -4.16 3.71 -3.10
C ALA A 75 -3.33 2.80 -2.21
N VAL A 76 -3.12 3.21 -0.96
CA VAL A 76 -2.29 2.51 0.04
C VAL A 76 -3.21 1.72 0.96
N ASP A 77 -2.88 0.44 1.18
CA ASP A 77 -3.61 -0.42 2.11
C ASP A 77 -2.67 -1.46 2.75
N GLY A 78 -2.99 -1.84 3.99
CA GLY A 78 -2.29 -2.84 4.78
C GLY A 78 -3.09 -4.13 4.92
N LYS A 79 -2.41 -5.28 4.84
CA LYS A 79 -3.04 -6.59 5.03
C LYS A 79 -2.23 -7.48 5.97
N HIS A 80 -2.89 -7.96 7.02
CA HIS A 80 -2.34 -9.00 7.88
C HIS A 80 -2.34 -10.36 7.18
N ILE A 81 -1.15 -10.95 7.02
CA ILE A 81 -0.96 -12.33 6.57
C ILE A 81 -0.75 -13.19 7.80
N ARG A 82 -1.65 -14.14 8.04
CA ARG A 82 -1.59 -15.05 9.19
C ARG A 82 -0.35 -15.96 9.08
N ILE A 83 0.37 -16.07 10.18
CA ILE A 83 1.54 -16.95 10.32
C ILE A 83 1.40 -17.81 11.57
N THR A 84 2.22 -18.85 11.66
CA THR A 84 2.48 -19.56 12.92
C THR A 84 3.39 -18.70 13.80
N CYS A 85 3.19 -18.72 15.11
CA CYS A 85 4.04 -18.01 16.08
C CYS A 85 5.52 -18.32 15.84
N PRO A 86 6.35 -17.33 15.50
CA PRO A 86 7.78 -17.56 15.36
C PRO A 86 8.42 -17.88 16.72
N ILE A 87 9.44 -18.74 16.70
CA ILE A 87 10.14 -19.15 17.92
C ILE A 87 10.73 -17.92 18.61
N ARG A 88 10.48 -17.77 19.92
CA ARG A 88 11.01 -16.66 20.76
C ARG A 88 10.59 -15.25 20.31
N SER A 89 9.49 -15.10 19.57
CA SER A 89 9.03 -13.77 19.13
C SER A 89 8.17 -13.01 20.15
N GLY A 90 7.77 -13.64 21.26
CA GLY A 90 6.80 -13.09 22.19
C GLY A 90 5.51 -12.66 21.46
N SER A 91 5.00 -11.47 21.78
CA SER A 91 3.82 -10.87 21.15
C SER A 91 4.11 -10.01 19.92
N MET A 92 5.35 -9.97 19.40
CA MET A 92 5.69 -9.06 18.29
C MET A 92 4.80 -9.24 17.06
N PHE A 93 4.52 -10.49 16.67
CA PHE A 93 3.66 -10.77 15.52
C PHE A 93 2.18 -10.88 15.91
N PHE A 94 1.82 -10.78 17.19
CA PHE A 94 0.45 -10.93 17.65
C PHE A 94 -0.33 -9.64 17.39
N ASN A 95 -1.40 -9.73 16.61
CA ASN A 95 -2.21 -8.57 16.22
C ASN A 95 -3.46 -8.41 17.10
N TYR A 96 -4.20 -7.33 16.87
CA TYR A 96 -5.44 -7.01 17.58
C TYR A 96 -6.63 -7.94 17.27
N LYS A 97 -6.48 -8.85 16.30
CA LYS A 97 -7.49 -9.85 15.91
C LYS A 97 -7.20 -11.23 16.51
N ASP A 98 -6.35 -11.28 17.54
CA ASP A 98 -5.96 -12.49 18.27
C ASP A 98 -5.29 -13.59 17.44
N TYR A 99 -4.45 -13.20 16.46
CA TYR A 99 -3.57 -14.14 15.76
C TYR A 99 -2.19 -13.57 15.43
N TYR A 100 -1.23 -14.47 15.18
CA TYR A 100 0.11 -14.08 14.71
C TYR A 100 0.08 -13.74 13.23
N SER A 101 0.64 -12.60 12.86
CA SER A 101 0.67 -12.10 11.48
C SER A 101 1.93 -11.32 11.16
N VAL A 102 2.27 -11.29 9.87
CA VAL A 102 3.11 -10.27 9.27
C VAL A 102 2.23 -9.34 8.45
N VAL A 103 2.61 -8.07 8.34
CA VAL A 103 1.87 -7.11 7.53
C VAL A 103 2.48 -7.01 6.13
N LEU A 104 1.60 -7.07 5.13
CA LEU A 104 1.86 -6.68 3.76
C LEU A 104 1.32 -5.27 3.55
N MET A 105 2.18 -4.35 3.21
CA MET A 105 1.84 -2.99 2.83
C MET A 105 1.92 -2.90 1.31
N ALA A 106 0.86 -2.44 0.66
CA ALA A 106 0.82 -2.34 -0.80
C ALA A 106 0.26 -1.00 -1.26
N VAL A 107 0.70 -0.60 -2.45
CA VAL A 107 0.09 0.50 -3.19
C VAL A 107 -0.44 -0.04 -4.51
N ALA A 108 -1.70 0.26 -4.81
CA ALA A 108 -2.38 -0.14 -6.03
C ALA A 108 -2.68 1.07 -6.94
N ASP A 109 -2.66 0.85 -8.25
CA ASP A 109 -3.19 1.82 -9.22
C ASP A 109 -4.72 1.72 -9.38
N SER A 110 -5.32 2.58 -10.21
CA SER A 110 -6.77 2.57 -10.46
C SER A 110 -7.26 1.36 -11.28
N LYS A 111 -6.33 0.49 -11.73
CA LYS A 111 -6.60 -0.78 -12.41
C LYS A 111 -6.40 -1.98 -11.48
N TYR A 112 -6.31 -1.74 -10.17
CA TYR A 112 -6.14 -2.75 -9.13
C TYR A 112 -4.82 -3.54 -9.26
N ARG A 113 -3.77 -2.95 -9.84
CA ARG A 113 -2.44 -3.56 -9.97
C ARG A 113 -1.50 -3.00 -8.91
N TYR A 114 -0.69 -3.86 -8.29
CA TYR A 114 0.34 -3.38 -7.35
C TYR A 114 1.45 -2.65 -8.08
N ILE A 115 1.71 -1.44 -7.63
CA ILE A 115 2.84 -0.61 -8.07
C ILE A 115 3.96 -0.60 -7.02
N TYR A 116 3.63 -0.93 -5.77
CA TYR A 116 4.57 -1.10 -4.67
C TYR A 116 4.07 -2.17 -3.71
N VAL A 117 4.98 -3.03 -3.23
CA VAL A 117 4.70 -3.99 -2.15
C VAL A 117 5.89 -4.06 -1.20
N SER A 118 5.60 -4.00 0.09
CA SER A 118 6.54 -4.24 1.19
C SER A 118 5.94 -5.26 2.15
N VAL A 119 6.66 -6.35 2.41
CA VAL A 119 6.18 -7.43 3.29
C VAL A 119 7.14 -7.65 4.44
N GLY A 120 6.58 -7.81 5.64
CA GLY A 120 7.25 -8.43 6.78
C GLY A 120 7.18 -7.65 8.08
N SER A 121 6.61 -6.44 8.07
CA SER A 121 6.39 -5.68 9.30
C SER A 121 5.59 -6.48 10.35
N PHE A 122 5.81 -6.17 11.63
CA PHE A 122 5.24 -6.94 12.71
C PHE A 122 3.71 -6.82 12.74
N GLY A 123 3.01 -7.91 13.06
CA GLY A 123 1.55 -7.91 13.16
C GLY A 123 0.98 -6.98 14.24
N LYS A 124 1.78 -6.54 15.21
CA LYS A 124 1.38 -5.52 16.20
C LYS A 124 1.45 -4.09 15.67
N ASP A 125 2.22 -3.85 14.59
CA ASP A 125 2.48 -2.51 14.08
C ASP A 125 1.26 -2.04 13.28
N CYS A 126 0.99 -0.73 13.33
CA CYS A 126 -0.13 -0.15 12.58
C CYS A 126 0.28 0.30 11.18
N ASP A 127 -0.67 0.25 10.24
CA ASP A 127 -0.48 0.55 8.82
C ASP A 127 0.20 1.92 8.55
N PRO A 128 -0.16 3.02 9.23
CA PRO A 128 0.51 4.31 9.02
C PRO A 128 1.98 4.30 9.41
N SER A 129 2.33 3.58 10.49
CA SER A 129 3.71 3.48 10.96
C SER A 129 4.54 2.64 9.99
N ILE A 130 3.97 1.54 9.49
CA ILE A 130 4.60 0.67 8.50
C ILE A 130 4.84 1.42 7.20
N PHE A 131 3.83 2.14 6.70
CA PHE A 131 3.96 2.92 5.47
C PHE A 131 5.01 4.04 5.60
N LYS A 132 5.05 4.74 6.73
CA LYS A 132 6.08 5.79 6.97
C LYS A 132 7.50 5.24 7.01
N GLN A 133 7.69 3.99 7.41
CA GLN A 133 8.99 3.32 7.42
C GLN A 133 9.34 2.69 6.05
N SER A 134 8.38 2.64 5.12
CA SER A 134 8.58 2.07 3.80
C SER A 134 9.60 2.90 2.98
N THR A 135 10.35 2.22 2.11
CA THR A 135 11.26 2.90 1.19
C THR A 135 10.55 3.88 0.27
N LEU A 136 9.32 3.55 -0.15
CA LEU A 136 8.50 4.44 -0.96
C LEU A 136 8.30 5.79 -0.24
N TRP A 137 7.86 5.75 1.02
CA TRP A 137 7.63 6.97 1.78
C TRP A 137 8.92 7.75 2.05
N GLN A 138 10.02 7.04 2.39
CA GLN A 138 11.31 7.68 2.57
C GLN A 138 11.82 8.34 1.28
N SER A 139 11.59 7.73 0.11
CA SER A 139 11.94 8.32 -1.19
C SER A 139 11.12 9.57 -1.52
N ILE A 140 9.87 9.64 -1.07
CA ILE A 140 9.05 10.86 -1.19
C ILE A 140 9.61 11.97 -0.30
N LEU A 141 9.87 11.68 0.98
CA LEU A 141 10.38 12.68 1.94
C LEU A 141 11.76 13.23 1.57
N THR A 142 12.61 12.41 0.97
CA THR A 142 13.97 12.79 0.54
C THR A 142 14.01 13.38 -0.87
N ASN A 143 12.87 13.53 -1.55
CA ASN A 143 12.77 13.91 -2.96
C ASN A 143 13.56 13.01 -3.92
N ALA A 144 13.86 11.77 -3.51
CA ALA A 144 14.52 10.78 -4.37
C ALA A 144 13.54 10.22 -5.42
N LEU A 145 12.25 10.13 -5.08
CA LEU A 145 11.19 9.82 -6.02
C LEU A 145 10.77 11.10 -6.76
N GLN A 146 10.97 11.14 -8.08
CA GLN A 146 10.59 12.28 -8.90
C GLN A 146 9.08 12.30 -9.13
N LEU A 147 8.36 12.97 -8.23
CA LEU A 147 6.92 13.21 -8.40
C LEU A 147 6.66 14.16 -9.57
N PRO A 148 5.50 14.06 -10.25
CA PRO A 148 5.06 15.06 -11.21
C PRO A 148 4.92 16.44 -10.56
N GLU A 149 5.17 17.49 -11.34
CA GLU A 149 5.00 18.88 -10.87
C GLU A 149 3.53 19.18 -10.57
N GLU A 150 3.30 19.99 -9.54
CA GLU A 150 1.97 20.41 -9.12
C GLU A 150 1.21 21.07 -10.26
N LYS A 151 -0.07 20.71 -10.42
CA LYS A 151 -0.95 21.27 -11.45
C LYS A 151 -2.24 21.77 -10.81
N CYS A 152 -2.95 22.64 -11.51
CA CYS A 152 -4.30 23.03 -11.10
C CYS A 152 -5.26 21.86 -11.37
N LEU A 153 -6.33 21.79 -10.60
CA LEU A 153 -7.38 20.81 -10.82
C LEU A 153 -8.15 21.15 -12.10
N PRO A 154 -8.83 20.17 -12.73
CA PRO A 154 -9.67 20.43 -13.89
C PRO A 154 -10.69 21.55 -13.60
N GLY A 155 -10.70 22.58 -14.42
CA GLY A 155 -11.61 23.73 -14.26
C GLY A 155 -11.17 24.80 -13.26
N THR A 156 -9.97 24.70 -12.67
CA THR A 156 -9.41 25.75 -11.81
C THR A 156 -8.12 26.35 -12.38
N GLU A 157 -7.91 27.64 -12.14
CA GLU A 157 -6.67 28.33 -12.50
C GLU A 157 -5.68 28.39 -11.32
N SER A 158 -6.17 28.25 -10.08
CA SER A 158 -5.40 28.17 -8.85
C SER A 158 -6.26 27.61 -7.69
N PRO A 159 -5.67 27.07 -6.60
CA PRO A 159 -4.24 26.80 -6.41
C PRO A 159 -3.76 25.56 -7.16
N LYS A 160 -2.44 25.45 -7.36
CA LYS A 160 -1.81 24.20 -7.79
C LYS A 160 -1.88 23.20 -6.65
N VAL A 161 -2.15 21.94 -6.99
CA VAL A 161 -2.29 20.84 -6.05
C VAL A 161 -1.23 19.78 -6.37
N PRO A 162 -0.51 19.26 -5.36
CA PRO A 162 0.47 18.21 -5.55
C PRO A 162 -0.18 16.87 -5.92
N TYR A 163 0.66 15.93 -6.37
CA TYR A 163 0.27 14.54 -6.55
C TYR A 163 0.37 13.81 -5.22
N TYR A 164 -0.60 12.94 -4.94
CA TYR A 164 -0.73 12.31 -3.62
C TYR A 164 -1.21 10.86 -3.70
N PHE A 165 -0.90 10.10 -2.68
CA PHE A 165 -1.49 8.79 -2.42
C PHE A 165 -2.78 8.95 -1.62
N VAL A 166 -3.68 7.97 -1.72
CA VAL A 166 -4.87 7.89 -0.87
C VAL A 166 -4.76 6.70 0.06
N GLY A 167 -5.13 6.89 1.32
CA GLY A 167 -5.14 5.83 2.34
C GLY A 167 -6.49 5.75 3.05
N ASP A 168 -6.69 4.70 3.83
CA ASP A 168 -7.84 4.57 4.73
C ASP A 168 -7.82 5.58 5.90
N GLU A 169 -8.76 5.44 6.82
CA GLU A 169 -8.89 6.36 7.95
C GLU A 169 -7.71 6.32 8.92
N ALA A 170 -6.96 5.22 8.98
CA ALA A 170 -5.82 5.08 9.86
C ALA A 170 -4.68 6.04 9.47
N PHE A 171 -4.56 6.40 8.19
CA PHE A 171 -3.49 7.26 7.70
C PHE A 171 -3.72 8.74 8.05
N GLY A 172 -2.70 9.36 8.65
CA GLY A 172 -2.69 10.81 8.88
C GLY A 172 -2.49 11.60 7.59
N LEU A 173 -3.08 12.79 7.52
CA LEU A 173 -2.95 13.70 6.37
C LEU A 173 -1.51 14.19 6.18
N HIS A 174 -1.09 14.27 4.92
CA HIS A 174 0.19 14.83 4.49
C HIS A 174 0.03 15.41 3.07
N THR A 175 0.93 16.29 2.65
CA THR A 175 0.96 16.88 1.29
C THR A 175 0.86 15.85 0.16
N HIS A 176 1.38 14.64 0.40
CA HIS A 176 1.41 13.52 -0.55
C HIS A 176 0.61 12.29 -0.06
N LEU A 177 -0.19 12.43 1.00
CA LEU A 177 -1.04 11.35 1.52
C LEU A 177 -2.36 11.95 2.00
N MET A 178 -3.43 11.66 1.27
CA MET A 178 -4.77 12.16 1.53
C MET A 178 -5.65 11.05 2.08
N ARG A 179 -6.55 11.43 2.99
CA ARG A 179 -7.65 10.59 3.43
C ARG A 179 -8.91 11.05 2.72
N PRO A 180 -9.65 10.17 2.01
CA PRO A 180 -10.95 10.53 1.47
C PRO A 180 -11.90 10.86 2.63
N THR A 181 -12.48 12.06 2.64
CA THR A 181 -13.53 12.43 3.59
C THR A 181 -14.85 11.79 3.18
N VAL A 182 -15.65 11.39 4.16
CA VAL A 182 -16.93 10.69 3.97
C VAL A 182 -18.06 11.66 3.54
N ASP A 183 -17.78 12.96 3.52
CA ASP A 183 -18.82 13.97 3.44
C ASP A 183 -19.14 14.39 2.00
N HIS A 184 -20.34 13.99 1.57
CA HIS A 184 -21.16 14.46 0.44
C HIS A 184 -20.92 13.81 -0.94
N ILE A 185 -21.52 12.62 -1.11
CA ILE A 185 -22.18 12.21 -2.37
C ILE A 185 -23.62 12.75 -2.33
#